data_AF-A0A9D5SFG9-F1
#
_entry.id   AF-A0A9D5SFG9-F1
#
_cell.length_a   1.000
_cell.length_b   1.000
_cell.length_c   1.000
_cell.angle_alpha   90.00
_cell.angle_beta   90.00
_cell.angle_gamma   90.00
#
_symmetry.space_group_name_H-M   'P 1'
#
loop_
_entity.id
_entity.type
_entity.pdbx_description
1 polymer ?
#
loop_
_entity_poly.entity_id
_entity_poly.type
_entity_poly.pdbx_seq_one_letter_code
_entity_poly.pdbx_strand_id
1 'polypeptide(L)'
;MRAKEYIYIHFHELHHADIDKQIIEDLLPLRKSKEATVEYMNNRLSADIRYRQYLLQKDLYAQGNAMQITEPTYNDIEGELSKDIASEVREELFQTIRGDESFGYLYYILGTEQNLLHNSEPIDCIPNTNRILHHISQNRDDYPKHNLDDFINEDLNYEQYCKLQDGHFLQDDDKSYLDYFNRVYAIYDELRLLKQNITEVRKYLRGQQFVDDNEKYLTLAYIITLIDANQEEDKCLERCKLELQRIIAPLVSRVENLDSATSHQSPVYLNKKKGMKIDMIRVFNVLYELGCFTGANGEPLAKKDFMNAMGKAINVDLSNYDNDLSRALSDNTKLEKHLSIFNDMHQKMTDIFNLH
;
A
#
# COMPACT_ATOMS: atom_id res chain seq x y z
N MET A 1 14.32 8.27 8.72
CA MET A 1 14.07 7.14 9.66
C MET A 1 12.68 7.36 10.22
N ARG A 2 11.84 6.33 10.31
CA ARG A 2 10.48 6.51 10.85
C ARG A 2 10.51 6.79 12.35
N ALA A 3 9.55 7.56 12.85
CA ALA A 3 9.44 7.89 14.28
C ALA A 3 9.36 6.61 15.15
N LYS A 4 8.60 5.59 14.72
CA LYS A 4 8.52 4.29 15.42
C LYS A 4 9.87 3.57 15.48
N GLU A 5 10.65 3.63 14.40
CA GLU A 5 11.99 3.04 14.35
C GLU A 5 12.95 3.79 15.29
N TYR A 6 12.85 5.12 15.34
CA TYR A 6 13.63 5.96 16.25
C TYR A 6 13.33 5.61 17.72
N ILE A 7 12.06 5.59 18.11
CA ILE A 7 11.65 5.21 19.47
C ILE A 7 12.15 3.81 19.82
N TYR A 8 12.03 2.86 18.89
CA TYR A 8 12.47 1.49 19.13
C TYR A 8 13.99 1.39 19.39
N ILE A 9 14.80 2.12 18.61
CA ILE A 9 16.26 2.12 18.75
C ILE A 9 16.69 2.83 20.04
N HIS A 10 16.04 3.95 20.37
CA HIS A 10 16.40 4.83 21.48
C HIS A 10 15.54 4.61 22.73
N PHE A 11 14.82 3.49 22.81
CA PHE A 11 13.79 3.26 23.85
C PHE A 11 14.31 3.45 25.28
N HIS A 12 15.55 3.06 25.56
CA HIS A 12 16.17 3.19 26.88
C HIS A 12 16.85 4.55 27.13
N GLU A 13 16.97 5.38 26.11
CA GLU A 13 17.58 6.72 26.16
C GLU A 13 16.51 7.81 26.33
N LEU A 14 15.29 7.54 25.85
CA LEU A 14 14.11 8.39 25.96
C LEU A 14 13.52 8.32 27.38
N HIS A 15 13.24 9.48 27.98
CA HIS A 15 12.69 9.58 29.33
C HIS A 15 11.21 9.23 29.37
N HIS A 16 10.50 9.52 28.28
CA HIS A 16 9.05 9.38 28.14
C HIS A 16 8.69 8.42 27.00
N ALA A 17 9.54 7.44 26.70
CA ALA A 17 9.44 6.53 25.55
C ALA A 17 8.04 5.91 25.34
N ASP A 18 7.40 5.44 26.42
CA ASP A 18 6.05 4.86 26.34
C ASP A 18 4.98 5.89 25.97
N ILE A 19 5.12 7.13 26.46
CA ILE A 19 4.22 8.25 26.17
C ILE A 19 4.43 8.68 24.71
N ASP A 20 5.67 8.85 24.29
CA ASP A 20 6.04 9.17 22.91
C ASP A 20 5.49 8.13 21.94
N LYS A 21 5.65 6.84 22.26
CA LYS A 21 5.11 5.75 21.46
C LYS A 21 3.59 5.87 21.30
N GLN A 22 2.87 6.10 22.39
CA GLN A 22 1.41 6.27 22.34
C GLN A 22 1.02 7.48 21.48
N ILE A 23 1.71 8.61 21.63
CA ILE A 23 1.44 9.84 20.87
C ILE A 23 1.67 9.63 19.38
N ILE A 24 2.76 8.94 19.00
CA ILE A 24 3.02 8.60 17.61
C ILE A 24 1.90 7.73 17.04
N GLU A 25 1.45 6.69 17.76
CA GLU A 25 0.35 5.82 17.32
C GLU A 25 -0.97 6.59 17.14
N ASP A 26 -1.29 7.48 18.08
CA ASP A 26 -2.51 8.31 18.02
C ASP A 26 -2.48 9.29 16.83
N LEU A 27 -1.30 9.80 16.47
CA LEU A 27 -1.13 10.78 15.40
C LEU A 27 -1.01 10.16 14.00
N LEU A 28 -0.70 8.88 13.88
CA LEU A 28 -0.63 8.17 12.58
C LEU A 28 -1.85 8.42 11.67
N PRO A 29 -3.11 8.34 12.15
CA PRO A 29 -4.29 8.64 11.32
C PRO A 29 -4.54 10.14 11.11
N LEU A 30 -3.94 11.01 11.94
CA LEU A 30 -4.21 12.45 11.97
C LEU A 30 -3.22 13.25 11.13
N ARG A 31 -2.02 12.72 10.87
CA ARG A 31 -0.91 13.41 10.19
C ARG A 31 -1.19 13.90 8.75
N LYS A 32 -2.28 13.41 8.13
CA LYS A 32 -2.77 13.93 6.83
C LYS A 32 -3.51 15.27 6.93
N SER A 33 -3.99 15.65 8.11
CA SER A 33 -4.73 16.89 8.35
C SER A 33 -3.99 17.77 9.34
N LYS A 34 -3.72 19.02 8.91
CA LYS A 34 -3.18 20.05 9.77
C LYS A 34 -4.11 20.33 10.95
N GLU A 35 -5.40 20.45 10.66
CA GLU A 35 -6.44 20.77 11.64
C GLU A 35 -6.52 19.68 12.71
N ALA A 36 -6.57 18.41 12.32
CA ALA A 36 -6.61 17.28 13.25
C ALA A 36 -5.33 17.17 14.10
N THR A 37 -4.17 17.44 13.50
CA THR A 37 -2.88 17.46 14.21
C THR A 37 -2.84 18.58 15.26
N VAL A 38 -3.33 19.78 14.91
CA VAL A 38 -3.44 20.92 15.83
C VAL A 38 -4.43 20.64 16.95
N GLU A 39 -5.59 20.03 16.64
CA GLU A 39 -6.58 19.65 17.63
C GLU A 39 -6.00 18.65 18.64
N TYR A 40 -5.28 17.62 18.17
CA TYR A 40 -4.58 16.67 19.03
C TYR A 40 -3.55 17.37 19.93
N MET A 41 -2.70 18.24 19.35
CA MET A 41 -1.71 19.02 20.11
C MET A 41 -2.35 19.84 21.24
N ASN A 42 -3.46 20.52 20.92
CA ASN A 42 -4.18 21.32 21.90
C ASN A 42 -4.81 20.45 22.98
N ASN A 43 -5.48 19.36 22.63
CA ASN A 43 -6.23 18.56 23.60
C ASN A 43 -5.35 17.66 24.48
N ARG A 44 -4.20 17.22 23.96
CA ARG A 44 -3.36 16.21 24.63
C ARG A 44 -2.02 16.74 25.15
N LEU A 45 -1.42 17.75 24.51
CA LEU A 45 0.00 18.09 24.69
C LEU A 45 0.25 19.54 25.15
N SER A 46 -0.77 20.29 25.56
CA SER A 46 -0.64 21.75 25.78
C SER A 46 -1.02 22.20 27.19
N ALA A 47 -1.00 21.28 28.17
CA ALA A 47 -1.45 21.53 29.54
C ALA A 47 -0.63 22.61 30.24
N ASP A 48 0.69 22.58 30.08
CA ASP A 48 1.61 23.58 30.65
C ASP A 48 1.43 24.96 30.02
N ILE A 49 1.16 25.02 28.71
CA ILE A 49 0.89 26.27 27.99
C ILE A 49 -0.42 26.87 28.51
N ARG A 50 -1.48 26.06 28.62
CA ARG A 50 -2.75 26.50 29.21
C ARG A 50 -2.61 26.94 30.64
N TYR A 51 -1.86 26.21 31.45
CA TYR A 51 -1.63 26.56 32.84
C TYR A 51 -0.88 27.89 32.96
N ARG A 52 0.16 28.13 32.15
CA ARG A 52 0.85 29.42 32.07
C ARG A 52 -0.08 30.55 31.66
N GLN A 53 -0.95 30.33 30.68
CA GLN A 53 -1.94 31.32 30.26
C GLN A 53 -2.96 31.64 31.36
N TYR A 54 -3.42 30.62 32.10
CA TYR A 54 -4.28 30.80 33.26
C TYR A 54 -3.60 31.67 34.35
N LEU A 55 -2.33 31.39 34.67
CA LEU A 55 -1.58 32.18 35.65
C LEU A 55 -1.42 33.64 35.21
N LEU A 56 -1.15 33.88 33.93
CA LEU A 56 -1.06 35.23 33.37
C LEU A 56 -2.40 35.98 33.50
N GLN A 57 -3.51 35.33 33.14
CA GLN A 57 -4.84 35.93 33.30
C GLN A 57 -5.16 36.21 34.78
N LYS A 58 -4.77 35.31 35.68
CA LYS A 58 -5.01 35.49 37.12
C LYS A 58 -4.26 36.71 37.67
N ASP A 59 -3.03 36.91 37.23
CA ASP A 59 -2.23 38.09 37.57
C ASP A 59 -2.85 39.39 37.01
N LEU A 60 -3.27 39.39 35.74
CA LEU A 60 -3.97 40.53 35.12
C LEU A 60 -5.26 40.90 35.87
N TYR A 61 -6.04 39.91 36.28
CA TYR A 61 -7.25 40.12 37.09
C TYR A 61 -6.92 40.72 38.46
N ALA A 62 -5.92 40.16 39.15
CA ALA A 62 -5.48 40.65 40.46
C ALA A 62 -4.97 42.11 40.42
N GLN A 63 -4.41 42.53 39.28
CA GLN A 63 -3.96 43.90 39.02
C GLN A 63 -5.07 44.85 38.55
N GLY A 64 -6.31 44.36 38.40
CA GLY A 64 -7.44 45.17 37.90
C GLY A 64 -7.30 45.60 36.43
N ASN A 65 -6.59 44.81 35.62
CA ASN A 65 -6.37 45.12 34.22
C ASN A 65 -7.69 45.04 33.42
N ALA A 66 -7.97 46.06 32.61
CA ALA A 66 -9.19 46.14 31.80
C ALA A 66 -9.35 44.99 30.78
N MET A 67 -8.25 44.30 30.41
CA MET A 67 -8.29 43.14 29.51
C MET A 67 -8.79 41.85 30.20
N GLN A 68 -8.83 41.81 31.55
CA GLN A 68 -9.29 40.65 32.30
C GLN A 68 -10.22 41.07 33.45
N ILE A 69 -11.49 41.29 33.12
CA ILE A 69 -12.51 41.80 34.05
C ILE A 69 -13.07 40.69 34.94
N THR A 70 -13.11 39.45 34.46
CA THR A 70 -13.63 38.29 35.19
C THR A 70 -12.50 37.44 35.74
N GLU A 71 -12.70 36.85 36.92
CA GLU A 71 -11.74 35.91 37.48
C GLU A 71 -11.61 34.68 36.56
N PRO A 72 -10.39 34.35 36.09
CA PRO A 72 -10.20 33.21 35.22
C PRO A 72 -10.32 31.90 36.01
N THR A 73 -10.79 30.85 35.34
CA THR A 73 -10.84 29.49 35.88
C THR A 73 -9.87 28.60 35.11
N TYR A 74 -9.22 27.69 35.81
CA TYR A 74 -8.37 26.68 35.21
C TYR A 74 -9.20 25.42 34.97
N ASN A 75 -9.27 24.98 33.72
CA ASN A 75 -10.02 23.79 33.32
C ASN A 75 -9.03 22.73 32.84
N ASP A 76 -9.00 21.60 33.54
CA ASP A 76 -8.28 20.42 33.08
C ASP A 76 -9.08 19.75 31.96
N ILE A 77 -8.37 19.30 30.92
CA ILE A 77 -8.96 18.48 29.85
C ILE A 77 -8.77 17.02 30.20
N GLU A 78 -9.86 16.25 30.19
CA GLU A 78 -9.81 14.82 30.46
C GLU A 78 -8.94 14.12 29.42
N GLY A 79 -8.04 13.26 29.90
CA GLY A 79 -7.10 12.57 29.02
C GLY A 79 -6.02 13.49 28.45
N GLU A 80 -5.74 14.65 29.05
CA GLU A 80 -4.55 15.43 28.72
C GLU A 80 -3.29 14.94 29.46
N LEU A 81 -2.11 15.14 28.87
CA LEU A 81 -0.84 14.94 29.55
C LEU A 81 -0.67 15.94 30.71
N SER A 82 -0.05 15.53 31.82
CA SER A 82 0.18 16.45 32.94
C SER A 82 1.00 17.67 32.51
N LYS A 83 0.58 18.85 32.94
CA LYS A 83 1.33 20.11 32.79
C LYS A 83 2.77 20.05 33.30
N ASP A 84 3.07 19.12 34.22
CA ASP A 84 4.40 19.01 34.81
C ASP A 84 5.41 18.33 33.86
N ILE A 85 4.93 17.54 32.89
CA ILE A 85 5.78 16.78 31.95
C ILE A 85 5.55 17.16 30.48
N ALA A 86 4.49 17.92 30.18
CA ALA A 86 4.09 18.23 28.81
C ALA A 86 5.18 18.92 27.98
N SER A 87 5.93 19.84 28.57
CA SER A 87 7.04 20.52 27.89
C SER A 87 8.18 19.56 27.54
N GLU A 88 8.55 18.65 28.46
CA GLU A 88 9.62 17.67 28.26
C GLU A 88 9.25 16.67 27.17
N VAL A 89 8.01 16.16 27.20
CA VAL A 89 7.48 15.26 26.17
C VAL A 89 7.46 15.94 24.79
N ARG A 90 7.07 17.22 24.69
CA ARG A 90 7.12 17.95 23.40
C ARG A 90 8.54 18.09 22.87
N GLU A 91 9.53 18.30 23.73
CA GLU A 91 10.94 18.38 23.33
C GLU A 91 11.48 17.03 22.84
N GLU A 92 11.17 15.95 23.58
CA GLU A 92 11.55 14.58 23.21
C GLU A 92 10.89 14.14 21.90
N LEU A 93 9.57 14.38 21.75
CA LEU A 93 8.83 14.17 20.51
C LEU A 93 9.45 14.89 19.32
N PHE A 94 9.88 16.15 19.52
CA PHE A 94 10.50 16.92 18.45
C PHE A 94 11.77 16.26 17.92
N GLN A 95 12.57 15.65 18.79
CA GLN A 95 13.73 14.84 18.36
C GLN A 95 13.28 13.55 17.67
N THR A 96 12.29 12.87 18.23
CA THR A 96 11.73 11.61 17.71
C THR A 96 11.25 11.71 16.27
N ILE A 97 10.53 12.79 15.92
CA ILE A 97 9.96 12.96 14.57
C ILE A 97 10.88 13.70 13.60
N ARG A 98 12.04 14.21 14.05
CA ARG A 98 12.92 15.06 13.24
C ARG A 98 13.34 14.44 11.91
N GLY A 99 13.48 13.12 11.87
CA GLY A 99 13.87 12.36 10.68
C GLY A 99 12.71 11.74 9.90
N ASP A 100 11.46 12.01 10.28
CA ASP A 100 10.25 11.43 9.71
C ASP A 100 9.35 12.54 9.14
N GLU A 101 9.46 12.76 7.84
CA GLU A 101 8.72 13.81 7.13
C GLU A 101 7.20 13.58 7.12
N SER A 102 6.72 12.36 7.42
CA SER A 102 5.29 12.09 7.53
C SER A 102 4.62 12.87 8.66
N PHE A 103 5.39 13.35 9.65
CA PHE A 103 4.91 14.17 10.76
C PHE A 103 5.13 15.68 10.55
N GLY A 104 5.25 16.15 9.30
CA GLY A 104 5.60 17.53 8.99
C GLY A 104 4.73 18.61 9.65
N TYR A 105 3.43 18.38 9.86
CA TYR A 105 2.58 19.34 10.60
C TYR A 105 2.92 19.40 12.09
N LEU A 106 3.17 18.26 12.73
CA LEU A 106 3.60 18.20 14.13
C LEU A 106 4.99 18.85 14.27
N TYR A 107 5.90 18.55 13.35
CA TYR A 107 7.25 19.13 13.31
C TYR A 107 7.20 20.65 13.20
N TYR A 108 6.31 21.21 12.39
CA TYR A 108 6.09 22.66 12.29
C TYR A 108 5.63 23.28 13.61
N ILE A 109 4.65 22.66 14.29
CA ILE A 109 4.09 23.18 15.54
C ILE A 109 5.18 23.21 16.63
N LEU A 110 5.88 22.09 16.82
CA LEU A 110 6.94 21.95 17.81
C LEU A 110 8.17 22.81 17.45
N GLY A 111 8.55 22.86 16.18
CA GLY A 111 9.65 23.69 15.70
C GLY A 111 9.38 25.19 15.88
N THR A 112 8.12 25.63 15.74
CA THR A 112 7.74 27.02 16.04
C THR A 112 7.90 27.33 17.52
N GLU A 113 7.53 26.40 18.42
CA GLU A 113 7.77 26.55 19.86
C GLU A 113 9.27 26.67 20.17
N GLN A 114 10.10 25.81 19.57
CA GLN A 114 11.56 25.86 19.74
C GLN A 114 12.19 27.16 19.23
N ASN A 115 11.70 27.68 18.09
CA ASN A 115 12.13 28.97 17.54
C ASN A 115 11.80 30.16 18.44
N LEU A 116 10.75 30.07 19.26
CA LEU A 116 10.45 31.11 20.26
C LEU A 116 11.43 31.10 21.44
N LEU A 117 12.09 29.95 21.69
CA LEU A 117 13.06 29.76 22.78
C LEU A 117 14.51 30.09 22.36
N HIS A 118 14.87 29.90 21.09
CA HIS A 118 16.22 30.06 20.56
C HIS A 118 16.37 31.22 19.55
N ASN A 119 17.34 32.12 19.80
CA ASN A 119 17.50 33.36 19.03
C ASN A 119 18.60 33.33 17.94
N SER A 120 19.47 32.31 17.88
CA SER A 120 20.67 32.39 17.03
C SER A 120 20.47 31.86 15.61
N GLU A 121 19.71 30.78 15.43
CA GLU A 121 19.39 30.21 14.11
C GLU A 121 17.98 29.59 14.14
N PRO A 122 17.01 30.12 13.37
CA PRO A 122 15.66 29.56 13.33
C PRO A 122 15.61 28.24 12.55
N ILE A 123 14.86 27.29 13.07
CA ILE A 123 14.53 26.01 12.43
C ILE A 123 13.55 26.27 11.29
N ASP A 124 13.97 25.98 10.06
CA ASP A 124 13.06 25.96 8.90
C ASP A 124 12.18 24.70 8.97
N CYS A 125 10.90 24.91 9.26
CA CYS A 125 9.95 23.83 9.54
C CYS A 125 8.65 23.98 8.74
N ILE A 126 8.64 24.76 7.65
CA ILE A 126 7.42 25.00 6.86
C ILE A 126 6.91 23.67 6.28
N PRO A 127 5.67 23.25 6.59
CA PRO A 127 5.15 21.96 6.17
C PRO A 127 4.85 21.95 4.67
N ASN A 128 5.18 20.84 4.01
CA ASN A 128 4.85 20.59 2.61
C ASN A 128 3.90 19.39 2.51
N THR A 129 2.62 19.67 2.23
CA THR A 129 1.55 18.65 2.18
C THR A 129 1.88 17.50 1.22
N ASN A 130 2.45 17.79 0.04
CA ASN A 130 2.75 16.76 -0.95
C ASN A 130 3.87 15.83 -0.45
N ARG A 131 4.90 16.38 0.19
CA ARG A 131 5.97 15.56 0.81
C ARG A 131 5.43 14.73 1.96
N ILE A 132 4.59 15.32 2.82
CA ILE A 132 3.95 14.61 3.93
C ILE A 132 3.15 13.41 3.40
N LEU A 133 2.24 13.62 2.45
CA LEU A 133 1.42 12.56 1.86
C LEU A 133 2.26 11.48 1.16
N HIS A 134 3.33 11.89 0.47
CA HIS A 134 4.27 10.95 -0.13
C HIS A 134 4.97 10.07 0.94
N HIS A 135 5.47 10.67 2.02
CA HIS A 135 6.12 9.90 3.09
C HIS A 135 5.13 9.02 3.87
N ILE A 136 3.87 9.46 4.03
CA ILE A 136 2.81 8.61 4.60
C ILE A 136 2.62 7.34 3.75
N SER A 137 2.52 7.48 2.43
CA SER A 137 2.32 6.30 1.55
C SER A 137 3.55 5.40 1.49
N GLN A 138 4.77 5.96 1.56
CA GLN A 138 6.01 5.17 1.61
C GLN A 138 6.22 4.47 2.97
N ASN A 139 5.85 5.12 4.08
CA ASN A 139 6.07 4.58 5.42
C ASN A 139 5.20 3.35 5.70
N ARG A 140 4.01 3.27 5.10
CA ARG A 140 3.12 2.08 5.15
C ARG A 140 2.82 1.62 6.59
N ASP A 141 2.71 2.56 7.52
CA ASP A 141 2.58 2.34 8.96
C ASP A 141 1.23 2.75 9.54
N ASP A 142 0.40 3.44 8.76
CA ASP A 142 -1.02 3.69 9.07
C ASP A 142 -1.90 2.83 8.15
N TYR A 143 -1.89 1.53 8.45
CA TYR A 143 -2.61 0.49 7.72
C TYR A 143 -4.09 0.44 8.14
N PRO A 144 -4.97 -0.34 7.45
CA PRO A 144 -6.39 0.00 7.33
C PRO A 144 -7.15 0.05 8.66
N LYS A 145 -6.70 -0.72 9.67
CA LYS A 145 -7.27 -0.85 11.03
C LYS A 145 -8.76 -1.22 11.00
N HIS A 146 -9.61 -0.26 10.63
CA HIS A 146 -11.06 -0.39 10.60
C HIS A 146 -11.71 -0.07 9.24
N ASN A 147 -10.96 0.47 8.26
CA ASN A 147 -11.51 0.92 6.98
C ASN A 147 -10.73 0.31 5.82
N LEU A 148 -11.35 -0.64 5.13
CA LEU A 148 -10.77 -1.33 3.98
C LEU A 148 -10.82 -0.46 2.70
N ASP A 149 -11.95 0.21 2.45
CA ASP A 149 -12.23 0.92 1.19
C ASP A 149 -11.20 2.02 0.90
N ASP A 150 -10.89 2.87 1.88
CA ASP A 150 -9.91 3.95 1.71
C ASP A 150 -8.50 3.39 1.46
N PHE A 151 -8.23 2.18 1.94
CA PHE A 151 -6.92 1.54 1.91
C PHE A 151 -6.65 0.77 0.62
N ILE A 152 -7.66 0.07 0.09
CA ILE A 152 -7.55 -0.68 -1.17
C ILE A 152 -7.55 0.23 -2.41
N ASN A 153 -7.83 1.53 -2.27
CA ASN A 153 -7.70 2.50 -3.36
C ASN A 153 -6.24 2.79 -3.76
N GLU A 154 -5.25 2.33 -3.00
CA GLU A 154 -3.84 2.39 -3.39
C GLU A 154 -3.50 1.24 -4.35
N ASP A 155 -2.85 1.54 -5.50
CA ASP A 155 -2.54 0.58 -6.57
C ASP A 155 -1.98 -0.77 -6.06
N LEU A 156 -1.00 -0.72 -5.15
CA LEU A 156 -0.34 -1.92 -4.62
C LEU A 156 -1.28 -2.78 -3.74
N ASN A 157 -2.18 -2.14 -2.99
CA ASN A 157 -3.16 -2.83 -2.15
C ASN A 157 -4.30 -3.35 -3.02
N TYR A 158 -4.72 -2.59 -4.02
CA TYR A 158 -5.74 -2.98 -4.98
C TYR A 158 -5.32 -4.22 -5.77
N GLU A 159 -4.10 -4.24 -6.30
CA GLU A 159 -3.57 -5.40 -7.03
C GLU A 159 -3.56 -6.66 -6.16
N GLN A 160 -3.18 -6.53 -4.89
CA GLN A 160 -3.20 -7.65 -3.96
C GLN A 160 -4.63 -8.07 -3.64
N TYR A 161 -5.55 -7.12 -3.45
CA TYR A 161 -6.97 -7.40 -3.23
C TYR A 161 -7.55 -8.20 -4.41
N CYS A 162 -7.32 -7.78 -5.65
CA CYS A 162 -7.74 -8.51 -6.84
C CYS A 162 -7.16 -9.92 -6.88
N LYS A 163 -5.86 -10.11 -6.57
CA LYS A 163 -5.24 -11.45 -6.51
C LYS A 163 -5.91 -12.36 -5.47
N LEU A 164 -6.25 -11.81 -4.31
CA LEU A 164 -6.93 -12.56 -3.24
C LEU A 164 -8.35 -12.96 -3.65
N GLN A 165 -9.07 -12.04 -4.27
CA GLN A 165 -10.44 -12.23 -4.73
C GLN A 165 -10.51 -13.25 -5.88
N ASP A 166 -9.69 -13.07 -6.92
CA ASP A 166 -9.62 -13.95 -8.09
C ASP A 166 -9.23 -15.37 -7.69
N GLY A 167 -8.25 -15.52 -6.79
CA GLY A 167 -7.80 -16.81 -6.28
C GLY A 167 -8.74 -17.47 -5.28
N HIS A 168 -9.83 -16.80 -4.86
CA HIS A 168 -10.74 -17.26 -3.81
C HIS A 168 -10.01 -17.70 -2.53
N PHE A 169 -8.94 -16.98 -2.16
CA PHE A 169 -8.08 -17.34 -1.03
C PHE A 169 -8.70 -17.02 0.33
N LEU A 170 -9.63 -16.07 0.37
CA LEU A 170 -10.34 -15.63 1.56
C LEU A 170 -11.86 -15.77 1.36
N GLN A 171 -12.61 -15.68 2.46
CA GLN A 171 -14.05 -15.50 2.36
C GLN A 171 -14.33 -14.14 1.72
N ASP A 172 -15.34 -14.10 0.85
CA ASP A 172 -15.70 -12.90 0.10
C ASP A 172 -16.51 -11.93 0.97
N ASP A 173 -15.85 -11.37 1.98
CA ASP A 173 -16.39 -10.41 2.93
C ASP A 173 -15.31 -9.42 3.42
N ASP A 174 -15.70 -8.17 3.64
CA ASP A 174 -14.78 -7.08 4.00
C ASP A 174 -13.95 -7.37 5.25
N LYS A 175 -14.51 -8.12 6.22
CA LYS A 175 -13.82 -8.43 7.47
C LYS A 175 -12.64 -9.36 7.22
N SER A 176 -12.80 -10.39 6.39
CA SER A 176 -11.72 -11.31 6.03
C SER A 176 -10.55 -10.59 5.33
N TYR A 177 -10.85 -9.68 4.39
CA TYR A 177 -9.81 -8.88 3.72
C TYR A 177 -9.15 -7.88 4.68
N LEU A 178 -9.94 -7.20 5.51
CA LEU A 178 -9.43 -6.26 6.51
C LEU A 178 -8.49 -6.96 7.52
N ASP A 179 -8.88 -8.12 8.03
CA ASP A 179 -8.07 -8.93 8.94
C ASP A 179 -6.75 -9.35 8.27
N TYR A 180 -6.80 -9.76 6.99
CA TYR A 180 -5.61 -10.09 6.20
C TYR A 180 -4.66 -8.89 6.05
N PHE A 181 -5.14 -7.74 5.61
CA PHE A 181 -4.28 -6.56 5.40
C PHE A 181 -3.71 -6.04 6.72
N ASN A 182 -4.53 -5.96 7.78
CA ASN A 182 -4.04 -5.61 9.11
C ASN A 182 -2.95 -6.56 9.58
N ARG A 183 -3.12 -7.87 9.35
CA ARG A 183 -2.13 -8.89 9.71
C ARG A 183 -0.82 -8.71 8.96
N VAL A 184 -0.88 -8.54 7.64
CA VAL A 184 0.29 -8.32 6.79
C VAL A 184 1.07 -7.09 7.25
N TYR A 185 0.38 -5.96 7.38
CA TYR A 185 1.03 -4.69 7.68
C TYR A 185 1.54 -4.62 9.12
N ALA A 186 0.88 -5.28 10.07
CA ALA A 186 1.41 -5.42 11.43
C ALA A 186 2.73 -6.21 11.46
N ILE A 187 2.82 -7.32 10.71
CA ILE A 187 4.06 -8.09 10.60
C ILE A 187 5.14 -7.26 9.89
N TYR A 188 4.79 -6.57 8.81
CA TYR A 188 5.72 -5.72 8.08
C TYR A 188 6.27 -4.59 8.96
N ASP A 189 5.42 -3.91 9.72
CA ASP A 189 5.83 -2.82 10.61
C ASP A 189 6.80 -3.32 11.70
N GLU A 190 6.49 -4.46 12.33
CA GLU A 190 7.36 -5.07 13.33
C GLU A 190 8.70 -5.52 12.74
N LEU A 191 8.70 -6.10 11.53
CA LEU A 191 9.93 -6.45 10.82
C LEU A 191 10.83 -5.23 10.60
N ARG A 192 10.24 -4.07 10.28
CA ARG A 192 11.00 -2.83 10.13
C ARG A 192 11.61 -2.34 11.44
N LEU A 193 10.96 -2.57 12.59
CA LEU A 193 11.55 -2.28 13.91
C LEU A 193 12.72 -3.21 14.21
N LEU A 194 12.56 -4.51 13.93
CA LEU A 194 13.55 -5.55 14.23
C LEU A 194 14.71 -5.64 13.22
N LYS A 195 14.63 -4.96 12.07
CA LYS A 195 15.52 -5.15 10.90
C LYS A 195 17.03 -5.07 11.19
N GLN A 196 17.42 -4.35 12.23
CA GLN A 196 18.82 -4.23 12.67
C GLN A 196 19.38 -5.56 13.22
N ASN A 197 18.53 -6.43 13.78
CA ASN A 197 18.91 -7.69 14.40
C ASN A 197 18.20 -8.88 13.75
N ILE A 198 18.90 -9.55 12.82
CA ILE A 198 18.37 -10.69 12.07
C ILE A 198 17.97 -11.88 12.96
N THR A 199 18.57 -12.01 14.14
CA THR A 199 18.22 -13.08 15.09
C THR A 199 16.84 -12.85 15.70
N GLU A 200 16.54 -11.61 16.09
CA GLU A 200 15.22 -11.24 16.60
C GLU A 200 14.17 -11.31 15.49
N VAL A 201 14.51 -10.89 14.25
CA VAL A 201 13.64 -11.10 13.07
C VAL A 201 13.27 -12.57 12.91
N ARG A 202 14.24 -13.48 12.94
CA ARG A 202 13.99 -14.93 12.83
C ARG A 202 13.14 -15.46 13.98
N LYS A 203 13.37 -14.99 15.20
CA LYS A 203 12.60 -15.38 16.39
C LYS A 203 11.15 -14.91 16.28
N TYR A 204 10.94 -13.66 15.87
CA TYR A 204 9.62 -13.08 15.62
C TYR A 204 8.85 -13.83 14.54
N LEU A 205 9.48 -14.10 13.39
CA LEU A 205 8.87 -14.84 12.28
C LEU A 205 8.51 -16.29 12.67
N ARG A 206 9.34 -16.95 13.47
CA ARG A 206 9.03 -18.30 14.01
C ARG A 206 7.88 -18.29 15.03
N GLY A 207 7.67 -17.17 15.70
CA GLY A 207 6.56 -16.98 16.64
C GLY A 207 5.22 -16.69 15.96
N GLN A 208 5.21 -16.36 14.66
CA GLN A 208 3.98 -16.10 13.94
C GLN A 208 3.16 -17.37 13.77
N GLN A 209 1.86 -17.26 14.09
CA GLN A 209 0.89 -18.30 13.83
C GLN A 209 0.15 -17.99 12.53
N PHE A 210 -0.02 -19.04 11.72
CA PHE A 210 -0.77 -19.06 10.48
C PHE A 210 -1.71 -20.27 10.55
N VAL A 211 -2.91 -20.11 10.01
CA VAL A 211 -3.94 -21.15 9.90
C VAL A 211 -3.45 -22.29 9.03
N ASP A 212 -2.84 -21.99 7.88
CA ASP A 212 -2.29 -22.97 6.96
C ASP A 212 -1.07 -22.45 6.18
N ASP A 213 -0.50 -23.33 5.34
CA ASP A 213 0.64 -23.01 4.47
C ASP A 213 0.29 -21.93 3.42
N ASN A 214 -0.98 -21.81 3.03
CA ASN A 214 -1.43 -20.83 2.02
C ASN A 214 -1.48 -19.43 2.61
N GLU A 215 -2.11 -19.24 3.77
CA GLU A 215 -2.12 -17.96 4.48
C GLU A 215 -0.68 -17.52 4.75
N LYS A 216 0.16 -18.44 5.25
CA LYS A 216 1.57 -18.17 5.47
C LYS A 216 2.28 -17.70 4.20
N TYR A 217 2.08 -18.39 3.09
CA TYR A 217 2.66 -18.00 1.82
C TYR A 217 2.19 -16.63 1.37
N LEU A 218 0.86 -16.41 1.29
CA LEU A 218 0.25 -15.16 0.82
C LEU A 218 0.71 -13.97 1.65
N THR A 219 0.64 -14.08 2.99
CA THR A 219 1.07 -13.03 3.91
C THR A 219 2.53 -12.68 3.70
N LEU A 220 3.43 -13.67 3.74
CA LEU A 220 4.87 -13.39 3.65
C LEU A 220 5.32 -12.99 2.23
N ALA A 221 4.68 -13.52 1.19
CA ALA A 221 4.92 -13.11 -0.20
C ALA A 221 4.52 -11.65 -0.43
N TYR A 222 3.37 -11.24 0.11
CA TYR A 222 2.95 -9.85 -0.02
C TYR A 222 3.84 -8.90 0.79
N ILE A 223 4.36 -9.31 1.95
CA ILE A 223 5.38 -8.53 2.67
C ILE A 223 6.65 -8.35 1.83
N ILE A 224 7.09 -9.36 1.08
CA ILE A 224 8.22 -9.21 0.15
C ILE A 224 7.89 -8.16 -0.91
N THR A 225 6.68 -8.18 -1.48
CA THR A 225 6.21 -7.15 -2.41
C THR A 225 6.22 -5.75 -1.79
N LEU A 226 5.83 -5.61 -0.51
CA LEU A 226 5.89 -4.33 0.22
C LEU A 226 7.35 -3.85 0.41
N ILE A 227 8.28 -4.77 0.65
CA ILE A 227 9.72 -4.45 0.74
C ILE A 227 10.25 -4.01 -0.63
N ASP A 228 9.89 -4.72 -1.70
CA ASP A 228 10.34 -4.42 -3.06
C ASP A 228 9.77 -3.09 -3.60
N ALA A 229 8.56 -2.73 -3.17
CA ALA A 229 7.93 -1.45 -3.50
C ALA A 229 8.53 -0.26 -2.72
N ASN A 230 9.29 -0.52 -1.65
CA ASN A 230 9.93 0.53 -0.88
C ASN A 230 11.12 1.10 -1.69
N GLN A 231 11.08 2.40 -1.98
CA GLN A 231 12.05 3.06 -2.85
C GLN A 231 13.39 3.36 -2.14
N GLU A 232 13.46 3.21 -0.82
CA GLU A 232 14.70 3.42 -0.07
C GLU A 232 15.61 2.18 -0.12
N GLU A 233 16.89 2.36 -0.50
CA GLU A 233 17.91 1.30 -0.41
C GLU A 233 18.25 0.97 1.05
N ASP A 234 17.38 0.19 1.71
CA ASP A 234 17.60 -0.31 3.07
C ASP A 234 18.17 -1.74 3.05
N LYS A 235 19.51 -1.83 3.18
CA LYS A 235 20.24 -3.11 3.23
C LYS A 235 19.78 -4.03 4.36
N CYS A 236 19.25 -3.50 5.46
CA CYS A 236 18.75 -4.31 6.57
C CYS A 236 17.39 -4.90 6.23
N LEU A 237 16.52 -4.13 5.56
CA LEU A 237 15.24 -4.62 5.09
C LEU A 237 15.40 -5.66 3.98
N GLU A 238 16.38 -5.48 3.09
CA GLU A 238 16.72 -6.49 2.06
C GLU A 238 17.16 -7.83 2.68
N ARG A 239 17.91 -7.79 3.80
CA ARG A 239 18.23 -9.03 4.56
C ARG A 239 16.98 -9.69 5.12
N CYS A 240 16.01 -8.91 5.61
CA CYS A 240 14.73 -9.44 6.10
C CYS A 240 13.97 -10.12 4.96
N LYS A 241 13.94 -9.51 3.77
CA LYS A 241 13.37 -10.11 2.54
C LYS A 241 14.01 -11.46 2.20
N LEU A 242 15.34 -11.57 2.25
CA LEU A 242 16.03 -12.85 2.00
C LEU A 242 15.62 -13.94 3.01
N GLU A 243 15.36 -13.59 4.27
CA GLU A 243 14.86 -14.54 5.26
C GLU A 243 13.41 -14.95 4.98
N LEU A 244 12.54 -13.99 4.61
CA LEU A 244 11.17 -14.28 4.19
C LEU A 244 11.14 -15.23 2.99
N GLN A 245 11.96 -14.96 1.97
CA GLN A 245 12.11 -15.80 0.78
C GLN A 245 12.53 -17.23 1.13
N ARG A 246 13.47 -17.40 2.07
CA ARG A 246 13.86 -18.74 2.54
C ARG A 246 12.73 -19.49 3.24
N ILE A 247 11.86 -18.78 3.96
CA ILE A 247 10.71 -19.38 4.65
C ILE A 247 9.64 -19.82 3.66
N ILE A 248 9.38 -19.02 2.62
CA ILE A 248 8.34 -19.33 1.63
C ILE A 248 8.80 -20.24 0.49
N ALA A 249 10.10 -20.34 0.20
CA ALA A 249 10.64 -21.20 -0.85
C ALA A 249 10.10 -22.65 -0.87
N PRO A 250 10.00 -23.38 0.26
CA PRO A 250 9.39 -24.72 0.27
C PRO A 250 7.86 -24.72 0.06
N LEU A 251 7.20 -23.57 0.24
CA LEU A 251 5.75 -23.40 0.06
C LEU A 251 5.39 -23.07 -1.40
N VAL A 252 6.29 -22.43 -2.15
CA VAL A 252 6.09 -22.05 -3.56
C VAL A 252 5.61 -23.24 -4.40
N SER A 253 6.30 -24.39 -4.36
CA SER A 253 5.87 -25.58 -5.10
C SER A 253 4.52 -26.16 -4.67
N ARG A 254 4.02 -25.83 -3.48
CA ARG A 254 2.72 -26.28 -2.96
C ARG A 254 1.60 -25.34 -3.38
N VAL A 255 1.90 -24.05 -3.56
CA VAL A 255 0.97 -23.01 -4.03
C VAL A 255 0.97 -22.90 -5.57
N GLU A 256 2.07 -23.17 -6.26
CA GLU A 256 2.10 -23.30 -7.74
C GLU A 256 1.28 -24.52 -8.22
N ASN A 257 1.07 -25.52 -7.35
CA ASN A 257 0.10 -26.59 -7.59
C ASN A 257 -1.37 -26.12 -7.45
N LEU A 258 -1.62 -24.96 -6.82
CA LEU A 258 -2.89 -24.25 -6.85
C LEU A 258 -3.01 -23.39 -8.12
N ASP A 259 -1.98 -22.67 -8.57
CA ASP A 259 -2.01 -21.93 -9.86
C ASP A 259 -2.20 -22.84 -11.09
N SER A 260 -1.75 -24.10 -10.99
CA SER A 260 -2.02 -25.12 -12.02
C SER A 260 -3.39 -25.80 -11.87
N ALA A 261 -4.03 -25.69 -10.69
CA ALA A 261 -5.42 -26.10 -10.46
C ALA A 261 -6.43 -24.95 -10.73
N THR A 262 -5.99 -23.70 -10.63
CA THR A 262 -6.66 -22.47 -11.09
C THR A 262 -6.05 -21.99 -12.40
N SER A 263 -5.96 -22.90 -13.37
CA SER A 263 -6.35 -22.50 -14.72
C SER A 263 -7.77 -21.92 -14.58
N HIS A 264 -7.90 -20.61 -14.37
CA HIS A 264 -9.15 -19.91 -14.60
C HIS A 264 -9.48 -20.14 -16.07
N GLN A 265 -10.22 -21.23 -16.29
CA GLN A 265 -10.73 -21.60 -17.58
C GLN A 265 -11.63 -20.43 -17.95
N SER A 266 -11.24 -19.70 -19.00
CA SER A 266 -11.94 -18.48 -19.40
C SER A 266 -13.46 -18.77 -19.45
N PRO A 267 -14.34 -17.85 -19.02
CA PRO A 267 -15.78 -18.06 -19.23
C PRO A 267 -16.15 -18.07 -20.71
N VAL A 268 -15.22 -17.65 -21.58
CA VAL A 268 -15.38 -17.59 -23.03
C VAL A 268 -14.97 -18.91 -23.66
N TYR A 269 -15.90 -19.52 -24.39
CA TYR A 269 -15.67 -20.74 -25.15
C TYR A 269 -16.05 -20.53 -26.61
N LEU A 270 -15.31 -21.15 -27.52
CA LEU A 270 -15.74 -21.22 -28.91
C LEU A 270 -17.05 -22.00 -29.02
N ASN A 271 -18.00 -21.40 -29.73
CA ASN A 271 -19.24 -22.06 -30.06
C ASN A 271 -18.97 -23.27 -30.98
N LYS A 272 -19.29 -24.48 -30.52
CA LYS A 272 -19.00 -25.72 -31.26
C LYS A 272 -19.62 -25.82 -32.66
N LYS A 273 -20.65 -25.02 -32.97
CA LYS A 273 -21.34 -25.01 -34.28
C LYS A 273 -20.84 -23.93 -35.24
N LYS A 274 -20.37 -22.79 -34.72
CA LYS A 274 -20.02 -21.61 -35.53
C LYS A 274 -18.58 -21.12 -35.35
N GLY A 275 -17.95 -21.42 -34.23
CA GLY A 275 -16.58 -21.01 -33.93
C GLY A 275 -15.59 -22.08 -34.36
N MET A 276 -14.82 -21.80 -35.42
CA MET A 276 -13.76 -22.68 -35.89
C MET A 276 -12.39 -22.19 -35.40
N LYS A 277 -11.59 -23.12 -34.85
CA LYS A 277 -10.22 -22.82 -34.38
C LYS A 277 -9.37 -22.12 -35.44
N ILE A 278 -9.39 -22.63 -36.68
CA ILE A 278 -8.57 -22.10 -37.77
C ILE A 278 -8.95 -20.67 -38.16
N ASP A 279 -10.24 -20.30 -38.05
CA ASP A 279 -10.69 -18.94 -38.36
C ASP A 279 -10.27 -17.95 -37.27
N MET A 280 -10.26 -18.37 -36.01
CA MET A 280 -9.69 -17.55 -34.93
C MET A 280 -8.20 -17.33 -35.10
N ILE A 281 -7.45 -18.38 -35.47
CA ILE A 281 -6.03 -18.25 -35.78
C ILE A 281 -5.82 -17.23 -36.90
N ARG A 282 -6.62 -17.29 -37.98
CA ARG A 282 -6.52 -16.33 -39.10
C ARG A 282 -6.79 -14.90 -38.65
N VAL A 283 -7.86 -14.66 -37.90
CA VAL A 283 -8.23 -13.31 -37.41
C VAL A 283 -7.15 -12.76 -36.48
N PHE A 284 -6.73 -13.53 -35.47
CA PHE A 284 -5.69 -13.10 -34.54
C PHE A 284 -4.36 -12.87 -35.25
N ASN A 285 -3.99 -13.73 -36.18
CA ASN A 285 -2.79 -13.57 -36.99
C ASN A 285 -2.82 -12.25 -37.77
N VAL A 286 -3.92 -11.93 -38.45
CA VAL A 286 -4.03 -10.68 -39.22
C VAL A 286 -3.99 -9.45 -38.32
N LEU A 287 -4.71 -9.45 -37.19
CA LEU A 287 -4.68 -8.32 -36.24
C LEU A 287 -3.27 -8.10 -35.66
N TYR A 288 -2.55 -9.19 -35.37
CA TYR A 288 -1.16 -9.11 -34.96
C TYR A 288 -0.26 -8.52 -36.04
N GLU A 289 -0.37 -8.99 -37.29
CA GLU A 289 0.43 -8.48 -38.43
C GLU A 289 0.09 -7.03 -38.79
N LEU A 290 -1.12 -6.56 -38.47
CA LEU A 290 -1.51 -5.15 -38.58
C LEU A 290 -0.92 -4.26 -37.47
N GLY A 291 -0.24 -4.84 -36.47
CA GLY A 291 0.34 -4.11 -35.35
C GLY A 291 -0.68 -3.64 -34.31
N CYS A 292 -1.84 -4.31 -34.21
CA CYS A 292 -2.89 -3.91 -33.26
C CYS A 292 -2.54 -4.20 -31.78
N PHE A 293 -1.44 -4.90 -31.49
CA PHE A 293 -1.08 -5.34 -30.15
C PHE A 293 0.39 -5.06 -29.83
N THR A 294 0.63 -4.69 -28.57
CA THR A 294 1.96 -4.47 -27.99
C THR A 294 2.05 -5.19 -26.64
N GLY A 295 3.28 -5.36 -26.14
CA GLY A 295 3.55 -5.78 -24.77
C GLY A 295 3.36 -4.63 -23.79
N ALA A 296 3.65 -4.90 -22.51
CA ALA A 296 3.63 -3.88 -21.48
C ALA A 296 4.50 -2.67 -21.88
N ASN A 297 4.01 -1.46 -21.59
CA ASN A 297 4.68 -0.20 -21.91
C ASN A 297 4.94 0.05 -23.41
N GLY A 298 4.24 -0.66 -24.31
CA GLY A 298 4.37 -0.47 -25.75
C GLY A 298 5.50 -1.27 -26.41
N GLU A 299 6.14 -2.16 -25.67
CA GLU A 299 7.25 -2.99 -26.18
C GLU A 299 6.77 -3.98 -27.26
N PRO A 300 7.68 -4.43 -28.15
CA PRO A 300 7.38 -5.47 -29.13
C PRO A 300 6.91 -6.77 -28.45
N LEU A 301 5.75 -7.28 -28.84
CA LEU A 301 5.20 -8.54 -28.35
C LEU A 301 5.56 -9.67 -29.32
N ALA A 302 6.07 -10.80 -28.83
CA ALA A 302 6.31 -11.95 -29.68
C ALA A 302 5.00 -12.65 -30.06
N LYS A 303 4.87 -13.03 -31.34
CA LYS A 303 3.67 -13.67 -31.90
C LYS A 303 3.23 -14.93 -31.17
N LYS A 304 4.20 -15.74 -30.72
CA LYS A 304 3.95 -16.96 -29.94
C LYS A 304 3.27 -16.63 -28.60
N ASP A 305 3.74 -15.60 -27.91
CA ASP A 305 3.21 -15.19 -26.61
C ASP A 305 1.80 -14.60 -26.78
N PHE A 306 1.60 -13.80 -27.82
CA PHE A 306 0.27 -13.33 -28.22
C PHE A 306 -0.71 -14.49 -28.49
N MET A 307 -0.33 -15.47 -29.32
CA MET A 307 -1.19 -16.61 -29.65
C MET A 307 -1.51 -17.47 -28.41
N ASN A 308 -0.54 -17.66 -27.51
CA ASN A 308 -0.74 -18.38 -26.27
C ASN A 308 -1.71 -17.63 -25.33
N ALA A 309 -1.57 -16.30 -25.20
CA ALA A 309 -2.46 -15.48 -24.39
C ALA A 309 -3.90 -15.52 -24.93
N MET A 310 -4.08 -15.31 -26.23
CA MET A 310 -5.40 -15.36 -26.87
C MET A 310 -6.02 -16.75 -26.79
N GLY A 311 -5.22 -17.82 -26.95
CA GLY A 311 -5.68 -19.19 -26.81
C GLY A 311 -6.21 -19.50 -25.40
N LYS A 312 -5.49 -19.06 -24.36
CA LYS A 312 -5.95 -19.14 -22.97
C LYS A 312 -7.27 -18.38 -22.77
N ALA A 313 -7.38 -17.18 -23.34
CA ALA A 313 -8.56 -16.34 -23.21
C ALA A 313 -9.85 -16.94 -23.82
N ILE A 314 -9.76 -17.94 -24.70
CA ILE A 314 -10.93 -18.62 -25.30
C ILE A 314 -10.97 -20.13 -25.04
N ASN A 315 -10.10 -20.63 -24.15
CA ASN A 315 -9.91 -22.05 -23.86
C ASN A 315 -9.61 -22.92 -25.10
N VAL A 316 -8.74 -22.44 -25.98
CA VAL A 316 -8.30 -23.15 -27.18
C VAL A 316 -6.79 -23.21 -27.23
N ASP A 317 -6.23 -24.40 -27.42
CA ASP A 317 -4.78 -24.55 -27.62
C ASP A 317 -4.36 -24.02 -29.00
N LEU A 318 -3.74 -22.84 -29.00
CA LEU A 318 -3.20 -22.19 -30.19
C LEU A 318 -1.67 -22.33 -30.30
N SER A 319 -1.02 -23.15 -29.47
CA SER A 319 0.45 -23.28 -29.46
C SER A 319 1.04 -23.77 -30.80
N ASN A 320 0.23 -24.47 -31.60
CA ASN A 320 0.60 -25.03 -32.92
C ASN A 320 0.07 -24.21 -34.11
N TYR A 321 -0.22 -22.91 -33.92
CA TYR A 321 -0.84 -22.05 -34.94
C TYR A 321 -0.07 -22.03 -36.28
N ASP A 322 1.27 -22.05 -36.26
CA ASP A 322 2.11 -22.03 -37.46
C ASP A 322 1.89 -23.29 -38.32
N ASN A 323 1.73 -24.45 -37.70
CA ASN A 323 1.43 -25.70 -38.39
C ASN A 323 0.00 -25.71 -38.92
N ASP A 324 -0.95 -25.19 -38.14
CA ASP A 324 -2.37 -25.08 -38.52
C ASP A 324 -2.55 -24.14 -39.73
N LEU A 325 -1.84 -23.01 -39.76
CA LEU A 325 -1.80 -22.09 -40.90
C LEU A 325 -1.08 -22.69 -42.10
N SER A 326 0.10 -23.29 -41.89
CA SER A 326 0.92 -23.84 -42.97
C SER A 326 0.21 -25.00 -43.69
N ARG A 327 -0.45 -25.89 -42.95
CA ARG A 327 -1.30 -26.96 -43.51
C ARG A 327 -2.47 -26.38 -44.29
N ALA A 328 -3.11 -25.35 -43.76
CA ALA A 328 -4.21 -24.67 -44.45
C ALA A 328 -3.76 -23.93 -45.72
N LEU A 329 -2.47 -23.57 -45.85
CA LEU A 329 -1.92 -22.91 -47.05
C LEU A 329 -1.36 -23.90 -48.08
N SER A 330 -0.87 -25.08 -47.64
CA SER A 330 -0.31 -26.11 -48.53
C SER A 330 -1.36 -26.91 -49.31
N ASP A 331 -2.61 -26.89 -48.87
CA ASP A 331 -3.70 -27.76 -49.34
C ASP A 331 -4.43 -27.24 -50.59
N ASN A 332 -3.74 -26.61 -51.56
CA ASN A 332 -4.35 -25.99 -52.77
C ASN A 332 -5.62 -25.15 -52.48
N THR A 333 -5.74 -24.69 -51.24
CA THR A 333 -6.91 -24.06 -50.66
C THR A 333 -6.94 -22.66 -51.21
N LYS A 334 -7.85 -22.43 -52.16
CA LYS A 334 -8.03 -21.12 -52.81
C LYS A 334 -8.07 -20.03 -51.74
N LEU A 335 -7.40 -18.90 -52.00
CA LEU A 335 -7.39 -17.69 -51.16
C LEU A 335 -8.78 -17.33 -50.63
N GLU A 336 -9.82 -17.56 -51.44
CA GLU A 336 -11.24 -17.44 -51.10
C GLU A 336 -11.61 -18.10 -49.75
N LYS A 337 -11.09 -19.31 -49.45
CA LYS A 337 -11.36 -20.01 -48.19
C LYS A 337 -10.67 -19.39 -46.99
N HIS A 338 -9.57 -18.65 -47.19
CA HIS A 338 -8.91 -17.89 -46.12
C HIS A 338 -9.61 -16.56 -45.88
N LEU A 339 -10.16 -15.95 -46.95
CA LEU A 339 -10.89 -14.70 -46.89
C LEU A 339 -12.34 -14.84 -46.39
N SER A 340 -12.91 -16.04 -46.43
CA SER A 340 -14.32 -16.27 -46.06
C SER A 340 -14.72 -15.67 -44.71
N ILE A 341 -13.93 -15.90 -43.65
CA ILE A 341 -14.24 -15.35 -42.32
C ILE A 341 -14.24 -13.82 -42.31
N PHE A 342 -13.31 -13.19 -43.04
CA PHE A 342 -13.23 -11.74 -43.12
C PHE A 342 -14.40 -11.15 -43.91
N ASN A 343 -14.83 -11.83 -44.97
CA ASN A 343 -16.03 -11.46 -45.72
C ASN A 343 -17.30 -11.57 -44.86
N ASP A 344 -17.42 -12.64 -44.06
CA ASP A 344 -18.52 -12.82 -43.12
C ASP A 344 -18.54 -11.71 -42.06
N MET A 345 -17.37 -11.36 -41.51
CA MET A 345 -17.22 -10.24 -40.56
C MET A 345 -17.58 -8.90 -41.20
N HIS A 346 -17.13 -8.64 -42.43
CA HIS A 346 -17.45 -7.42 -43.17
C HIS A 346 -18.96 -7.28 -43.42
N GLN A 347 -19.60 -8.35 -43.92
CA GLN A 347 -21.03 -8.36 -44.13
C GLN A 347 -21.78 -8.13 -42.82
N LYS A 348 -21.37 -8.81 -41.73
CA LYS A 348 -22.02 -8.65 -40.44
C LYS A 348 -21.89 -7.23 -39.88
N MET A 349 -20.72 -6.60 -40.04
CA MET A 349 -20.51 -5.21 -39.64
C MET A 349 -21.37 -4.25 -40.47
N THR A 350 -21.51 -4.52 -41.78
CA THR A 350 -22.40 -3.76 -42.68
C THR A 350 -23.85 -3.86 -42.21
N ASP A 351 -24.31 -5.05 -41.86
CA ASP A 351 -25.66 -5.28 -41.33
C ASP A 351 -25.88 -4.51 -40.00
N ILE A 352 -24.90 -4.55 -39.08
CA ILE A 352 -24.95 -3.83 -37.81
C ILE A 352 -25.04 -2.32 -38.04
N PHE A 353 -24.24 -1.78 -38.96
CA PHE A 353 -24.24 -0.36 -39.28
C PHE A 353 -25.59 0.09 -39.87
N ASN A 354 -26.18 -0.71 -40.77
CA ASN A 354 -27.46 -0.38 -41.41
C ASN A 354 -28.71 -0.63 -40.55
N LEU A 355 -28.55 -1.25 -39.37
CA LEU A 355 -29.61 -1.44 -38.37
C LEU A 355 -29.78 -0.23 -37.45
N HIS A 356 -28.81 0.70 -37.47
CA HIS A 356 -28.83 2.00 -36.83
C HIS A 356 -28.94 3.09 -37.90
#